data_AF-A0A7J8SQL8-F1
#
_entry.id   AF-A0A7J8SQL8-F1
#
_cell.length_a   1.000
_cell.length_b   1.000
_cell.length_c   1.000
_cell.angle_alpha   90.00
_cell.angle_beta   90.00
_cell.angle_gamma   90.00
#
_symmetry.space_group_name_H-M   'P 1'
#
loop_
_entity.id
_entity.type
_entity.pdbx_description
1 polymer ?
#
loop_
_entity_poly.entity_id
_entity_poly.type
_entity_poly.pdbx_seq_one_letter_code
_entity_poly.pdbx_strand_id
1 'polypeptide(L)'
;MEADIANLNLDDQKEAPIPCEGDLHKEDEDHQFCLVGKALTDCVIHFPVLDGMPWSFSRHLLVFHQLMTGEDPKQVPLNHTYFWIQVYNLSYGAISEGLARKLGDFIGQFIQCDDALISRGERRYLRFRIKVDVRLALKRKKKLSLGQGKESYAYFQYEGLSLFCFLCDK
;
A
#
# COMPACT_ATOMS: atom_id res chain seq x y z
N MET A 1 26.64 -25.45 11.92
CA MET A 1 26.38 -24.57 13.09
C MET A 1 25.50 -23.45 12.56
N GLU A 2 24.21 -23.76 12.48
CA GLU A 2 23.14 -22.88 12.02
C GLU A 2 22.36 -22.44 13.26
N ALA A 3 22.22 -21.13 13.46
CA ALA A 3 21.12 -20.47 14.16
C ALA A 3 21.52 -19.01 14.42
N ASP A 4 21.12 -18.11 13.52
CA ASP A 4 21.06 -16.66 13.78
C ASP A 4 20.18 -16.01 12.71
N ILE A 5 18.87 -16.27 12.76
CA ILE A 5 17.91 -15.53 11.93
C ILE A 5 16.67 -15.21 12.77
N ALA A 6 16.31 -13.93 12.73
CA ALA A 6 15.05 -13.30 13.12
C ALA A 6 14.94 -12.73 14.55
N ASN A 7 15.43 -11.50 14.70
CA ASN A 7 14.81 -10.50 15.57
C ASN A 7 14.58 -9.22 14.76
N LEU A 8 13.57 -9.24 13.88
CA LEU A 8 13.05 -8.05 13.22
C LEU A 8 11.89 -7.52 14.08
N ASN A 9 12.23 -6.70 15.07
CA ASN A 9 11.23 -5.88 15.73
C ASN A 9 10.78 -4.81 14.75
N LEU A 10 9.48 -4.70 14.61
CA LEU A 10 8.88 -3.69 13.78
C LEU A 10 7.89 -3.01 14.70
N ASP A 11 8.18 -1.75 14.96
CA ASP A 11 7.36 -0.85 15.74
C ASP A 11 6.20 -0.34 14.87
N ASP A 12 5.00 -0.47 15.41
CA ASP A 12 3.78 0.07 14.82
C ASP A 12 3.66 1.58 15.08
N GLN A 13 3.75 2.31 13.96
CA GLN A 13 3.10 3.58 13.62
C GLN A 13 3.21 4.81 14.56
N LYS A 14 4.01 5.80 14.10
CA LYS A 14 3.52 7.14 13.73
C LYS A 14 4.49 7.76 12.71
N GLU A 15 3.97 8.53 11.75
CA GLU A 15 4.80 9.46 10.98
C GLU A 15 5.25 10.56 11.95
N ALA A 16 6.58 10.79 12.01
CA ALA A 16 7.41 11.22 13.16
C ALA A 16 7.63 10.13 14.25
N PRO A 17 8.85 9.97 14.83
CA PRO A 17 8.92 9.44 16.18
C PRO A 17 7.99 10.30 17.04
N ILE A 18 7.11 9.67 17.81
CA ILE A 18 6.00 10.33 18.52
C ILE A 18 6.55 11.52 19.37
N PRO A 19 6.13 12.79 19.14
CA PRO A 19 6.64 13.97 19.86
C PRO A 19 5.74 14.42 21.03
N CYS A 20 6.29 15.02 22.11
CA CYS A 20 5.52 15.74 23.15
C CYS A 20 5.33 17.22 22.75
N GLU A 21 4.12 17.74 22.98
CA GLU A 21 3.37 18.84 22.33
C GLU A 21 4.02 20.24 22.11
N GLY A 22 3.43 20.95 21.13
CA GLY A 22 3.47 22.41 20.95
C GLY A 22 2.94 22.86 19.57
N ASP A 23 1.70 23.35 19.51
CA ASP A 23 0.89 23.68 18.33
C ASP A 23 1.45 24.76 17.37
N LEU A 24 1.01 24.70 16.10
CA LEU A 24 0.78 25.89 15.24
C LEU A 24 -0.17 25.55 14.08
N HIS A 25 -1.37 26.14 14.13
CA HIS A 25 -2.40 26.17 13.09
C HIS A 25 -1.93 26.79 11.77
N LYS A 26 -2.38 26.24 10.62
CA LYS A 26 -2.76 27.01 9.40
C LYS A 26 -3.87 26.29 8.62
N GLU A 27 -4.74 27.11 8.05
CA GLU A 27 -6.05 26.80 7.45
C GLU A 27 -5.96 26.11 6.07
N ASP A 28 -7.01 25.34 5.81
CA ASP A 28 -7.26 24.41 4.70
C ASP A 28 -7.36 25.06 3.31
N GLU A 29 -6.75 24.44 2.31
CA GLU A 29 -7.16 24.55 0.91
C GLU A 29 -7.80 23.23 0.47
N ASP A 30 -9.10 23.28 0.13
CA ASP A 30 -9.92 22.14 -0.30
C ASP A 30 -9.36 21.49 -1.57
N HIS A 31 -8.65 20.37 -1.41
CA HIS A 31 -8.27 19.50 -2.52
C HIS A 31 -9.45 18.60 -2.87
N GLN A 32 -10.37 19.12 -3.68
CA GLN A 32 -11.57 18.39 -4.08
C GLN A 32 -11.23 17.29 -5.08
N PHE A 33 -11.09 16.06 -4.61
CA PHE A 33 -11.07 14.87 -5.47
C PHE A 33 -12.37 14.82 -6.29
N CYS A 34 -12.26 14.84 -7.61
CA CYS A 34 -13.42 14.74 -8.49
C CYS A 34 -13.69 13.27 -8.85
N LEU A 35 -14.78 12.71 -8.31
CA LEU A 35 -15.33 11.45 -8.79
C LEU A 35 -15.85 11.64 -10.22
N VAL A 36 -15.13 11.09 -11.21
CA VAL A 36 -15.47 11.26 -12.64
C VAL A 36 -16.73 10.46 -13.05
N GLY A 37 -17.23 9.60 -12.17
CA GLY A 37 -18.54 8.95 -12.31
C GLY A 37 -18.70 7.72 -11.41
N LYS A 38 -19.96 7.31 -11.16
CA LYS A 38 -20.31 5.98 -10.64
C LYS A 38 -21.03 5.22 -11.75
N ALA A 39 -20.51 4.06 -12.13
CA ALA A 39 -21.19 3.15 -13.05
C ALA A 39 -21.71 1.96 -12.26
N LEU A 40 -23.02 1.69 -12.39
CA LEU A 40 -23.62 0.45 -11.90
C LEU A 40 -23.77 -0.49 -13.08
N THR A 41 -23.29 -1.72 -12.91
CA THR A 41 -23.46 -2.76 -13.90
C THR A 41 -24.23 -3.91 -13.29
N ASP A 42 -25.21 -4.40 -14.04
CA ASP A 42 -25.94 -5.64 -13.79
C ASP A 42 -25.21 -6.86 -14.40
N CYS A 43 -24.13 -6.62 -15.14
CA CYS A 43 -23.28 -7.67 -15.68
C CYS A 43 -22.39 -8.24 -14.59
N VAL A 44 -22.33 -9.57 -14.49
CA VAL A 44 -21.39 -10.25 -13.61
C VAL A 44 -19.97 -9.99 -14.11
N ILE A 45 -19.26 -9.09 -13.43
CA ILE A 45 -17.81 -8.97 -13.62
C ILE A 45 -17.19 -10.19 -12.94
N HIS A 46 -16.51 -11.02 -13.73
CA HIS A 46 -15.84 -12.20 -13.21
C HIS A 46 -14.73 -11.78 -12.22
N PHE A 47 -14.90 -12.07 -10.93
CA PHE A 47 -14.02 -11.62 -9.84
C PHE A 47 -12.53 -11.94 -10.01
N PRO A 48 -12.13 -13.09 -10.58
CA PRO A 48 -10.72 -13.36 -10.91
C PRO A 48 -10.08 -12.32 -11.85
N VAL A 49 -10.89 -11.59 -12.64
CA VAL A 49 -10.42 -10.43 -13.41
C VAL A 49 -10.17 -9.27 -12.45
N LEU A 50 -11.10 -8.97 -11.53
CA LEU A 50 -10.91 -7.93 -10.51
C LEU A 50 -9.70 -8.19 -9.58
N ASP A 51 -9.29 -9.44 -9.37
CA ASP A 51 -8.10 -9.76 -8.60
C ASP A 51 -6.77 -9.33 -9.23
N GLY A 52 -6.75 -9.08 -10.55
CA GLY A 52 -5.61 -8.50 -11.28
C GLY A 52 -5.41 -6.99 -11.08
N MET A 53 -6.13 -6.37 -10.15
CA MET A 53 -6.03 -4.95 -9.78
C MET A 53 -4.58 -4.45 -9.59
N PRO A 54 -4.29 -3.18 -9.95
CA PRO A 54 -5.22 -2.07 -10.20
C PRO A 54 -5.67 -1.90 -11.67
N TRP A 55 -6.89 -1.38 -11.86
CA TRP A 55 -7.47 -1.12 -13.17
C TRP A 55 -7.29 0.35 -13.56
N SER A 56 -6.96 0.62 -14.82
CA SER A 56 -6.94 1.99 -15.32
C SER A 56 -7.55 2.08 -16.71
N PHE A 57 -8.24 3.21 -16.97
CA PHE A 57 -8.75 3.57 -18.29
C PHE A 57 -8.20 4.93 -18.67
N SER A 58 -7.60 5.04 -19.86
CA SER A 58 -6.95 6.28 -20.31
C SER A 58 -5.98 6.86 -19.27
N ARG A 59 -5.23 5.98 -18.60
CA ARG A 59 -4.30 6.30 -17.50
C ARG A 59 -4.92 6.82 -16.20
N HIS A 60 -6.24 6.84 -16.07
CA HIS A 60 -6.94 7.18 -14.83
C HIS A 60 -7.27 5.89 -14.06
N LEU A 61 -7.00 5.88 -12.75
CA LEU A 61 -7.30 4.76 -11.87
C LEU A 61 -8.83 4.58 -11.77
N LEU A 62 -9.30 3.35 -11.97
CA LEU A 62 -10.68 2.97 -11.73
C LEU A 62 -10.79 2.30 -10.36
N VAL A 63 -11.70 2.82 -9.53
CA VAL A 63 -12.01 2.27 -8.20
C VAL A 63 -13.31 1.47 -8.29
N PHE A 64 -13.24 0.20 -7.87
CA PHE A 64 -14.37 -0.71 -7.86
C PHE A 64 -14.76 -1.06 -6.42
N HIS A 65 -16.06 -1.20 -6.17
CA HIS A 65 -16.61 -1.74 -4.92
C HIS A 65 -17.61 -2.85 -5.23
N GLN A 66 -17.49 -3.97 -4.53
CA GLN A 66 -18.47 -5.04 -4.61
C GLN A 66 -19.65 -4.68 -3.71
N LEU A 67 -20.81 -4.44 -4.32
CA LEU A 67 -22.03 -4.17 -3.58
C LEU A 67 -22.47 -5.38 -2.77
N MET A 68 -22.70 -5.17 -1.49
CA MET A 68 -23.27 -6.16 -0.58
C MET A 68 -24.80 -6.05 -0.59
N THR A 69 -25.49 -7.15 -0.27
CA THR A 69 -26.95 -7.18 -0.19
C THR A 69 -27.44 -6.11 0.79
N GLY A 70 -28.27 -5.17 0.30
CA GLY A 70 -28.83 -4.08 1.09
C GLY A 70 -28.01 -2.79 1.10
N GLU A 71 -26.84 -2.74 0.45
CA GLU A 71 -26.10 -1.49 0.26
C GLU A 71 -26.78 -0.58 -0.80
N ASP A 72 -26.94 0.71 -0.48
CA ASP A 72 -27.29 1.71 -1.49
C ASP A 72 -26.03 2.10 -2.28
N PRO A 73 -25.96 1.80 -3.59
CA PRO A 73 -24.77 2.10 -4.38
C PRO A 73 -24.45 3.60 -4.46
N LYS A 74 -25.44 4.47 -4.24
CA LYS A 74 -25.22 5.92 -4.19
C LYS A 74 -24.44 6.33 -2.95
N GLN A 75 -24.60 5.61 -1.84
CA GLN A 75 -23.95 5.89 -0.56
C GLN A 75 -22.58 5.22 -0.40
N VAL A 76 -22.23 4.25 -1.26
CA VAL A 76 -20.94 3.56 -1.19
C VAL A 76 -19.78 4.54 -1.47
N PRO A 77 -18.81 4.65 -0.55
CA PRO A 77 -17.62 5.47 -0.75
C PRO A 77 -16.58 4.73 -1.60
N LEU A 78 -16.29 5.24 -2.80
CA LEU A 78 -15.29 4.69 -3.74
C LEU A 78 -13.88 5.21 -3.45
N ASN A 79 -13.43 5.03 -2.21
CA ASN A 79 -12.16 5.61 -1.73
C ASN A 79 -11.02 4.60 -1.65
N HIS A 80 -11.27 3.31 -1.89
CA HIS A 80 -10.27 2.27 -1.65
C HIS A 80 -9.99 1.45 -2.90
N THR A 81 -8.72 1.16 -3.15
CA THR A 81 -8.29 0.25 -4.22
C THR A 81 -7.23 -0.73 -3.71
N TYR A 82 -6.94 -1.75 -4.51
CA TYR A 82 -5.93 -2.75 -4.20
C TYR A 82 -4.72 -2.60 -5.11
N PHE A 83 -3.53 -2.69 -4.53
CA PHE A 83 -2.26 -2.68 -5.27
C PHE A 83 -1.39 -3.84 -4.86
N TRP A 84 -0.71 -4.42 -5.83
CA TRP A 84 0.52 -5.17 -5.58
C TRP A 84 1.68 -4.19 -5.43
N ILE A 85 2.47 -4.38 -4.39
CA ILE A 85 3.63 -3.57 -4.05
C ILE A 85 4.86 -4.44 -4.12
N GLN A 86 5.86 -3.97 -4.85
CA GLN A 86 7.21 -4.51 -4.84
C GLN A 86 8.09 -3.64 -3.95
N VAL A 87 8.80 -4.28 -3.02
CA VAL A 87 9.71 -3.62 -2.10
C VAL A 87 11.14 -4.00 -2.42
N TYR A 88 11.94 -2.98 -2.71
CA TYR A 88 13.34 -3.09 -3.10
C TYR A 88 14.28 -2.61 -1.99
N ASN A 89 15.56 -2.96 -2.15
CA ASN A 89 16.66 -2.55 -1.26
C ASN A 89 16.51 -3.08 0.19
N LEU A 90 16.02 -4.31 0.31
CA LEU A 90 15.98 -5.05 1.57
C LEU A 90 17.30 -5.80 1.79
N SER A 91 17.74 -5.88 3.04
CA SER A 91 18.94 -6.65 3.38
C SER A 91 18.72 -8.15 3.16
N TYR A 92 19.80 -8.86 2.83
CA TYR A 92 19.76 -10.31 2.61
C TYR A 92 19.25 -11.01 3.87
N GLY A 93 18.14 -11.76 3.77
CA GLY A 93 17.51 -12.46 4.90
C GLY A 93 16.41 -11.69 5.62
N ALA A 94 16.15 -10.42 5.30
CA ALA A 94 15.04 -9.66 5.89
C ALA A 94 13.68 -9.95 5.26
N ILE A 95 13.66 -10.57 4.07
CA ILE A 95 12.43 -10.93 3.35
C ILE A 95 11.68 -11.99 4.16
N SER A 96 10.59 -11.59 4.79
CA SER A 96 9.70 -12.43 5.58
C SER A 96 8.27 -11.92 5.47
N GLU A 97 7.29 -12.79 5.70
CA GLU A 97 5.88 -12.38 5.75
C GLU A 97 5.65 -11.34 6.86
N GLY A 98 6.35 -11.47 8.00
CA GLY A 98 6.28 -10.50 9.10
C GLY A 98 6.72 -9.09 8.69
N LEU A 99 7.80 -8.96 7.91
CA LEU A 99 8.21 -7.68 7.33
C LEU A 99 7.20 -7.19 6.29
N ALA A 100 6.67 -8.09 5.45
CA ALA A 100 5.66 -7.76 4.44
C ALA A 100 4.42 -7.15 5.05
N ARG A 101 3.90 -7.78 6.11
CA ARG A 101 2.73 -7.33 6.86
C ARG A 101 2.91 -5.91 7.36
N LYS A 102 4.02 -5.64 8.04
CA LYS A 102 4.22 -4.35 8.69
C LYS A 102 4.63 -3.23 7.74
N LEU A 103 5.31 -3.54 6.63
CA LEU A 103 5.44 -2.59 5.53
C LEU A 103 4.10 -2.34 4.83
N GLY A 104 3.29 -3.39 4.66
CA GLY A 104 1.95 -3.29 4.11
C GLY A 104 1.04 -2.40 4.94
N ASP A 105 1.01 -2.64 6.26
CA ASP A 105 0.22 -1.88 7.24
C ASP A 105 0.74 -0.44 7.42
N PHE A 106 2.02 -0.19 7.11
CA PHE A 106 2.57 1.17 7.03
C PHE A 106 2.06 1.95 5.83
N ILE A 107 1.82 1.29 4.68
CA ILE A 107 1.38 1.92 3.43
C ILE A 107 -0.15 2.00 3.36
N GLY A 108 -0.85 0.97 3.81
CA GLY A 108 -2.30 0.82 3.77
C GLY A 108 -2.74 -0.32 4.67
N GLN A 109 -3.72 -1.12 4.24
CA GLN A 109 -4.12 -2.35 4.93
C GLN A 109 -3.52 -3.55 4.22
N PHE A 110 -2.70 -4.35 4.91
CA PHE A 110 -2.14 -5.58 4.36
C PHE A 110 -3.22 -6.62 4.03
N ILE A 111 -3.13 -7.24 2.84
CA ILE A 111 -4.06 -8.28 2.37
C ILE A 111 -3.36 -9.64 2.31
N GLN A 112 -2.27 -9.75 1.54
CA GLN A 112 -1.55 -11.01 1.38
C GLN A 112 -0.11 -10.80 0.91
N CYS A 113 0.76 -11.76 1.19
CA CYS A 113 2.12 -11.81 0.66
C CYS A 113 2.19 -12.78 -0.54
N ASP A 114 3.13 -12.56 -1.45
CA ASP A 114 3.42 -13.51 -2.52
C ASP A 114 4.36 -14.62 -1.99
N ASP A 115 3.76 -15.70 -1.47
CA ASP A 115 4.49 -16.81 -0.87
C ASP A 115 5.33 -17.60 -1.88
N ALA A 116 4.98 -17.54 -3.18
CA ALA A 116 5.75 -18.20 -4.23
C ALA A 116 7.13 -17.57 -4.41
N LEU A 117 7.23 -16.24 -4.26
CA LEU A 117 8.51 -15.53 -4.28
C LEU A 117 9.38 -15.85 -3.05
N ILE A 118 8.75 -15.98 -1.88
CA ILE A 118 9.45 -16.33 -0.64
C ILE A 118 10.00 -17.76 -0.70
N SER A 119 9.17 -18.71 -1.15
CA SER A 119 9.52 -20.14 -1.20
C SER A 119 10.54 -20.50 -2.29
N ARG A 120 10.59 -19.76 -3.41
CA ARG A 120 11.54 -20.02 -4.52
C ARG A 120 12.95 -19.48 -4.28
N GLY A 121 13.18 -18.69 -3.23
CA GLY A 121 14.50 -18.15 -2.92
C GLY A 121 15.03 -17.10 -3.91
N GLU A 122 14.20 -16.64 -4.86
CA GLU A 122 14.53 -15.55 -5.79
C GLU A 122 14.38 -14.18 -5.09
N ARG A 123 15.41 -13.82 -4.32
CA ARG A 123 15.43 -12.67 -3.40
C ARG A 123 15.67 -11.30 -4.06
N ARG A 124 14.95 -10.95 -5.12
CA ARG A 124 15.15 -9.63 -5.78
C ARG A 124 14.32 -8.51 -5.16
N TYR A 125 13.11 -8.83 -4.69
CA TYR A 125 12.21 -7.89 -4.03
C TYR A 125 11.19 -8.67 -3.19
N LEU A 126 10.58 -7.99 -2.21
CA LEU A 126 9.43 -8.52 -1.48
C LEU A 126 8.15 -8.04 -2.16
N ARG A 127 7.18 -8.93 -2.38
CA ARG A 127 5.92 -8.58 -3.05
C ARG A 127 4.73 -8.90 -2.16
N PHE A 128 3.85 -7.92 -1.97
CA PHE A 128 2.62 -8.10 -1.20
C PHE A 128 1.50 -7.25 -1.76
N ARG A 129 0.27 -7.60 -1.42
CA ARG A 129 -0.95 -6.89 -1.80
C ARG A 129 -1.47 -6.09 -0.62
N ILE A 130 -1.85 -4.84 -0.87
CA ILE A 130 -2.47 -3.94 0.11
C ILE A 130 -3.76 -3.35 -0.43
N LYS A 131 -4.64 -2.92 0.47
CA LYS A 131 -5.75 -2.02 0.22
C LYS A 131 -5.34 -0.61 0.66
N VAL A 132 -5.50 0.38 -0.22
CA VAL A 132 -5.05 1.77 0.00
C VAL A 132 -6.23 2.72 -0.16
N ASP A 133 -6.29 3.74 0.69
CA ASP A 133 -7.17 4.89 0.53
C ASP A 133 -6.58 5.84 -0.53
N VAL A 134 -7.27 6.01 -1.65
CA VAL A 134 -6.79 6.82 -2.79
C VAL A 134 -6.81 8.32 -2.53
N ARG A 135 -7.41 8.75 -1.40
CA ARG A 135 -7.40 10.14 -0.94
C ARG A 135 -6.09 10.51 -0.27
N LEU A 136 -5.32 9.52 0.16
CA LEU A 136 -4.04 9.72 0.83
C LEU A 136 -2.89 9.64 -0.18
N ALA A 137 -1.81 10.35 0.15
CA ALA A 137 -0.56 10.28 -0.59
C ALA A 137 0.01 8.85 -0.60
N LEU A 138 0.42 8.38 -1.78
CA LEU A 138 1.10 7.10 -1.90
C LEU A 138 2.51 7.18 -1.35
N LYS A 139 2.81 6.37 -0.33
CA LYS A 139 4.14 6.29 0.28
C LYS A 139 5.12 5.64 -0.70
N ARG A 140 6.32 6.21 -0.85
CA ARG A 140 7.33 5.73 -1.83
C ARG A 140 8.51 5.02 -1.21
N LYS A 141 8.80 5.28 0.07
CA LYS A 141 9.92 4.65 0.78
C LYS A 141 9.68 4.63 2.28
N LYS A 142 10.37 3.73 2.97
CA LYS A 142 10.42 3.66 4.43
C LYS A 142 11.85 3.46 4.88
N LYS A 143 12.25 4.20 5.91
CA LYS A 143 13.53 4.03 6.57
C LYS A 143 13.50 2.79 7.46
N LEU A 144 14.51 1.93 7.33
CA LEU A 144 14.71 0.71 8.09
C LEU A 144 15.97 0.85 8.96
N SER A 145 15.86 0.43 10.23
CA SER A 145 16.99 0.37 11.16
C SER A 145 17.53 -1.06 11.20
N LEU A 146 18.78 -1.25 10.78
CA LEU A 146 19.39 -2.58 10.63
C LEU A 146 20.17 -3.07 11.87
N GLY A 147 20.00 -2.39 13.00
CA GLY A 147 20.87 -2.52 14.17
C GLY A 147 22.23 -1.85 13.96
N GLN A 148 22.98 -1.64 15.06
CA GLN A 148 24.33 -1.04 15.04
C GLN A 148 24.42 0.36 14.40
N GLY A 149 23.34 1.14 14.42
CA GLY A 149 23.31 2.49 13.83
C GLY A 149 23.31 2.52 12.30
N LYS A 150 23.18 1.37 11.62
CA LYS A 150 23.04 1.33 10.16
C LYS A 150 21.60 1.52 9.74
N GLU A 151 21.40 2.41 8.78
CA GLU A 151 20.09 2.77 8.25
C GLU A 151 20.04 2.41 6.76
N SER A 152 18.91 1.87 6.32
CA SER A 152 18.64 1.65 4.90
C SER A 152 17.24 2.17 4.55
N TYR A 153 16.97 2.35 3.25
CA TYR A 153 15.64 2.70 2.77
C TYR A 153 15.06 1.54 1.99
N ALA A 154 13.88 1.07 2.39
CA ALA A 154 13.02 0.26 1.55
C ALA A 154 12.30 1.16 0.55
N TYR A 155 12.31 0.80 -0.73
CA TYR A 155 11.62 1.54 -1.79
C TYR A 155 10.39 0.77 -2.25
N PHE A 156 9.27 1.47 -2.41
CA PHE A 156 7.98 0.90 -2.78
C PHE A 156 7.67 1.22 -4.24
N GLN A 157 7.33 0.18 -5.00
CA GLN A 157 6.87 0.29 -6.38
C GLN A 157 5.46 -0.32 -6.48
N TYR A 158 4.51 0.50 -6.90
CA TYR A 158 3.12 0.10 -7.10
C TYR A 158 2.96 -0.50 -8.49
N GLU A 159 2.55 -1.75 -8.57
CA GLU A 159 2.25 -2.41 -9.85
C GLU A 159 0.95 -1.86 -10.44
N GLY A 160 0.92 -1.64 -11.75
CA GLY A 160 -0.28 -1.19 -12.47
C GLY A 160 -0.70 0.27 -12.22
N LEU A 161 0.06 1.03 -11.43
CA LEU A 161 -0.16 2.46 -11.26
C LEU A 161 0.34 3.22 -12.51
N SER A 162 -0.59 3.74 -13.31
CA SER A 162 -0.29 4.36 -14.61
C SER A 162 -0.01 5.87 -14.57
N LEU A 163 -0.44 6.57 -13.51
CA LEU A 163 -0.12 7.99 -13.25
C LEU A 163 0.25 8.22 -11.79
N PHE A 164 1.27 9.04 -11.59
CA PHE A 164 1.66 9.54 -10.28
C PHE A 164 1.13 10.97 -10.09
N CYS A 165 0.44 11.20 -8.97
CA CYS A 165 0.19 12.56 -8.48
C CYS A 165 1.49 13.12 -7.89
N PHE A 166 2.12 14.08 -8.58
CA PHE A 166 3.32 14.77 -8.06
C PHE A 166 2.99 15.80 -6.97
N LEU A 167 1.72 16.20 -6.84
CA LEU A 167 1.28 17.21 -5.89
C LEU A 167 0.95 16.64 -4.51
N CYS A 168 0.71 15.32 -4.43
CA CYS A 168 0.35 14.61 -3.21
C CYS A 168 1.56 14.34 -2.28
N ASP A 169 2.74 14.93 -2.57
CA ASP A 169 4.01 14.73 -1.84
C ASP A 169 4.31 15.91 -0.89
N LYS A 170 3.30 16.70 -0.55
CA LYS A 170 3.40 17.87 0.34
C LYS A 170 2.80 17.59 1.71
#